data_AF-A0A6N7JNX8-F1
#
_entry.id   AF-A0A6N7JNX8-F1
#
_cell.length_a   1.000
_cell.length_b   1.000
_cell.length_c   1.000
_cell.angle_alpha   90.00
_cell.angle_beta   90.00
_cell.angle_gamma   90.00
#
_symmetry.space_group_name_H-M   'P 1'
#
loop_
_entity.id
_entity.type
_entity.pdbx_description
1 polymer ?
#
loop_
_entity_poly.entity_id
_entity_poly.type
_entity_poly.pdbx_seq_one_letter_code
_entity_poly.pdbx_strand_id
1 'polypeptide(L)'
;MKIEGPGSARPGQVRKAQKSGGGMFASHLNEGEEEGAVRSSGSQAAVGINPLFALQEVDDALSGKRRRAQARGEDILDRLEELRLGLLTGSFPVEKLHDLVRMVQVQRENLDDPRLQEVLDEIDLRAQVEIAKLTSGG
;
A
#
# COMPACT_ATOMS: atom_id res chain seq x y z
N MET A 1 -9.80 52.28 0.87
CA MET A 1 -10.42 51.16 1.61
C MET A 1 -9.49 50.81 2.75
N LYS A 2 -9.95 50.81 4.01
CA LYS A 2 -9.13 50.48 5.19
C LYS A 2 -9.29 48.99 5.45
N ILE A 3 -8.19 48.25 5.48
CA ILE A 3 -8.15 46.81 5.77
C ILE A 3 -7.81 46.63 7.25
N GLU A 4 -8.76 46.13 8.03
CA GLU A 4 -8.52 45.71 9.41
C GLU A 4 -7.95 44.28 9.42
N GLY A 5 -6.84 44.09 10.14
CA GLY A 5 -6.22 42.77 10.31
C GLY A 5 -6.94 41.92 11.36
N PRO A 6 -6.88 40.59 11.27
CA PRO A 6 -7.58 39.69 12.20
C PRO A 6 -7.00 39.79 13.61
N GLY A 7 -7.89 40.00 14.59
CA GLY A 7 -7.57 40.18 16.01
C GLY A 7 -6.97 38.96 16.68
N SER A 8 -6.07 39.21 17.63
CA SER A 8 -5.37 38.22 18.46
C SER A 8 -6.33 37.48 19.39
N ALA A 9 -6.44 36.16 19.23
CA ALA A 9 -7.24 35.29 20.10
C ALA A 9 -6.46 34.97 21.39
N ARG A 10 -7.06 35.31 22.54
CA ARG A 10 -6.56 34.99 23.88
C ARG A 10 -6.75 33.50 24.18
N PRO A 11 -5.77 32.79 24.77
CA PRO A 11 -5.97 31.40 25.19
C PRO A 11 -6.86 31.36 26.45
N GLY A 12 -8.07 30.81 26.30
CA GLY A 12 -8.99 30.51 27.40
C GLY A 12 -8.57 29.24 28.15
N GLN A 13 -8.71 29.27 29.48
CA GLN A 13 -8.41 28.16 30.38
C GLN A 13 -9.28 26.91 30.15
N VAL A 14 -8.62 25.78 30.37
CA VAL A 14 -9.06 24.37 30.33
C VAL A 14 -10.33 24.04 31.11
N ARG A 15 -11.14 23.13 30.55
CA ARG A 15 -12.03 22.25 31.32
C ARG A 15 -11.55 20.80 31.19
N LYS A 16 -11.22 20.21 32.34
CA LYS A 16 -10.82 18.81 32.49
C LYS A 16 -11.95 17.90 32.03
N ALA A 17 -11.71 17.08 31.01
CA ALA A 17 -12.64 16.06 30.58
C ALA A 17 -12.86 15.04 31.71
N GLN A 18 -14.12 14.89 32.11
CA GLN A 18 -14.57 13.88 33.06
C GLN A 18 -14.42 12.50 32.41
N LYS A 19 -13.66 11.61 33.05
CA LYS A 19 -13.49 10.21 32.64
C LYS A 19 -14.85 9.50 32.76
N SER A 20 -15.60 9.45 31.66
CA SER A 20 -16.82 8.66 31.57
C SER A 20 -16.46 7.19 31.34
N GLY A 21 -16.73 6.37 32.35
CA GLY A 21 -17.27 5.02 32.16
C GLY A 21 -16.34 3.98 31.56
N GLY A 22 -15.44 3.43 32.38
CA GLY A 22 -14.93 2.06 32.21
C GLY A 22 -15.98 0.99 32.54
N GLY A 23 -17.25 1.21 32.16
CA GLY A 23 -18.39 0.36 32.50
C GLY A 23 -18.79 -0.62 31.38
N MET A 24 -18.39 -0.34 30.13
CA MET A 24 -18.73 -1.18 28.98
C MET A 24 -17.97 -2.51 28.96
N PHE A 25 -16.76 -2.56 29.54
CA PHE A 25 -16.00 -3.80 29.63
C PHE A 25 -16.53 -4.72 30.74
N ALA A 26 -16.95 -4.13 31.87
CA ALA A 26 -17.50 -4.88 33.00
C ALA A 26 -18.89 -5.45 32.69
N SER A 27 -19.71 -4.77 31.88
CA SER A 27 -21.02 -5.29 31.45
C SER A 27 -20.88 -6.55 30.58
N HIS A 28 -19.85 -6.65 29.74
CA HIS A 28 -19.57 -7.86 28.96
C HIS A 28 -18.93 -8.99 29.76
N LEU A 29 -18.30 -8.69 30.91
CA LEU A 29 -17.79 -9.71 31.83
C LEU A 29 -18.91 -10.30 32.70
N ASN A 30 -19.89 -9.47 33.08
CA ASN A 30 -21.00 -9.88 33.95
C ASN A 30 -22.11 -10.65 33.20
N GLU A 31 -22.15 -10.56 31.88
CA GLU A 31 -23.05 -11.39 31.04
C GLU A 31 -22.63 -12.87 31.00
N GLY A 32 -21.49 -13.22 31.62
CA GLY A 32 -20.98 -14.59 31.72
C GLY A 32 -21.27 -15.34 33.03
N GLU A 33 -21.93 -14.73 34.03
CA GLU A 33 -22.09 -15.35 35.36
C GLU A 33 -23.52 -15.46 35.91
N GLU A 34 -24.56 -15.19 35.12
CA GLU A 34 -25.93 -15.54 35.50
C GLU A 34 -26.59 -16.44 34.46
N GLU A 35 -26.57 -17.75 34.72
CA GLU A 35 -27.79 -18.57 34.65
C GLU A 35 -27.53 -19.99 35.19
N GLY A 36 -28.27 -20.31 36.25
CA GLY A 36 -29.08 -21.53 36.38
C GLY A 36 -28.48 -22.86 35.94
N ALA A 37 -28.24 -23.73 36.92
CA ALA A 37 -28.06 -25.15 36.73
C ALA A 37 -29.13 -25.79 35.81
N VAL A 38 -28.76 -26.16 34.59
CA VAL A 38 -29.33 -27.31 33.86
C VAL A 38 -28.25 -27.93 32.97
N ARG A 39 -28.02 -29.23 33.16
CA ARG A 39 -27.21 -30.04 32.25
C ARG A 39 -27.98 -30.26 30.95
N SER A 40 -27.44 -29.85 29.81
CA SER A 40 -27.76 -30.46 28.52
C SER A 40 -26.55 -30.40 27.60
N SER A 41 -26.02 -31.58 27.27
CA SER A 41 -25.10 -31.81 26.16
C SER A 41 -25.66 -31.21 24.87
N GLY A 42 -24.95 -30.28 24.24
CA GLY A 42 -25.41 -29.71 22.99
C GLY A 42 -24.57 -28.56 22.47
N SER A 43 -23.86 -28.84 21.37
CA SER A 43 -23.59 -27.94 20.26
C SER A 43 -22.54 -26.82 20.42
N GLN A 44 -21.47 -27.02 19.64
CA GLN A 44 -20.75 -26.01 18.88
C GLN A 44 -19.94 -25.00 19.70
N ALA A 45 -18.66 -25.37 19.89
CA ALA A 45 -17.59 -24.38 19.99
C ALA A 45 -17.56 -23.57 18.69
N ALA A 46 -18.37 -22.51 18.63
CA ALA A 46 -18.13 -21.42 17.70
C ALA A 46 -16.79 -20.82 18.12
N VAL A 47 -15.75 -21.19 17.37
CA VAL A 47 -14.42 -20.63 17.43
C VAL A 47 -14.58 -19.12 17.27
N GLY A 48 -14.57 -18.41 18.39
CA GLY A 48 -14.49 -16.95 18.42
C GLY A 48 -13.12 -16.56 17.92
N ILE A 49 -13.01 -16.31 16.62
CA ILE A 49 -11.80 -15.81 15.98
C ILE A 49 -11.56 -14.43 16.59
N ASN A 50 -10.55 -14.34 17.46
CA ASN A 50 -10.22 -13.12 18.19
C ASN A 50 -9.91 -12.00 17.18
N PRO A 51 -10.56 -10.82 17.26
CA PRO A 51 -10.33 -9.69 16.35
C PRO A 51 -8.86 -9.26 16.24
N LEU A 52 -8.03 -9.57 17.24
CA LEU A 52 -6.59 -9.30 17.22
C LEU A 52 -5.81 -10.23 16.26
N PHE A 53 -6.24 -11.48 16.07
CA PHE A 53 -5.63 -12.37 15.07
C PHE A 53 -5.95 -11.93 13.65
N ALA A 54 -7.20 -11.50 13.40
CA ALA A 54 -7.60 -10.96 12.10
C ALA A 54 -6.79 -9.69 11.73
N LEU A 55 -6.44 -8.85 12.69
CA LEU A 55 -5.59 -7.69 12.45
C LEU A 55 -4.14 -8.07 12.11
N GLN A 56 -3.61 -9.13 12.73
CA GLN A 56 -2.26 -9.63 12.48
C GLN A 56 -2.12 -10.30 11.10
N GLU A 57 -3.14 -11.04 10.67
CA GLU A 57 -3.19 -11.64 9.33
C GLU A 57 -3.25 -10.59 8.22
N VAL A 58 -3.96 -9.48 8.44
CA VAL A 58 -4.02 -8.35 7.49
C VAL A 58 -2.67 -7.65 7.36
N ASP A 59 -1.95 -7.44 8.46
CA ASP A 59 -0.64 -6.77 8.43
C ASP A 59 0.41 -7.62 7.70
N ASP A 60 0.42 -8.94 7.90
CA ASP A 60 1.32 -9.85 7.19
C ASP A 60 1.02 -9.89 5.68
N ALA A 61 -0.26 -9.96 5.29
CA ALA A 61 -0.68 -9.91 3.89
C ALA A 61 -0.29 -8.59 3.20
N LEU A 62 -0.41 -7.45 3.90
CA LEU A 62 0.02 -6.14 3.41
C LEU A 62 1.55 -6.05 3.31
N SER A 63 2.28 -6.58 4.29
CA SER A 63 3.75 -6.61 4.29
C SER A 63 4.29 -7.43 3.09
N GLY A 64 3.67 -8.57 2.80
CA GLY A 64 4.04 -9.44 1.69
C GLY A 64 3.75 -8.83 0.32
N LYS A 65 2.64 -8.10 0.18
CA LYS A 65 2.32 -7.34 -1.04
C LYS A 65 3.33 -6.21 -1.27
N ARG A 66 3.65 -5.45 -0.22
CA ARG A 66 4.65 -4.35 -0.28
C ARG A 66 6.03 -4.86 -0.65
N ARG A 67 6.50 -5.95 -0.03
CA ARG A 67 7.81 -6.54 -0.32
C ARG A 67 7.91 -7.01 -1.78
N ARG A 68 6.84 -7.63 -2.30
CA ARG A 68 6.78 -8.03 -3.72
C ARG A 68 6.78 -6.82 -4.66
N ALA A 69 6.07 -5.75 -4.32
CA ALA A 69 6.09 -4.52 -5.10
C ALA A 69 7.48 -3.87 -5.13
N GLN A 70 8.16 -3.85 -3.99
CA GLN A 70 9.52 -3.34 -3.88
C GLN A 70 10.49 -4.16 -4.74
N ALA A 71 10.49 -5.50 -4.61
CA ALA A 71 11.35 -6.36 -5.41
C ALA A 71 11.13 -6.19 -6.93
N ARG A 72 9.89 -5.96 -7.36
CA ARG A 72 9.58 -5.64 -8.77
C ARG A 72 10.16 -4.30 -9.20
N GLY A 73 10.06 -3.28 -8.34
CA GLY A 73 10.63 -1.95 -8.61
C GLY A 73 12.15 -2.01 -8.77
N GLU A 74 12.83 -2.73 -7.90
CA GLU A 74 14.30 -2.93 -7.99
C GLU A 74 14.69 -3.59 -9.32
N ASP A 75 13.98 -4.63 -9.79
CA ASP A 75 14.25 -5.29 -11.07
C ASP A 75 14.13 -4.33 -12.27
N ILE A 76 13.13 -3.43 -12.27
CA ILE A 76 13.00 -2.40 -13.31
C ILE A 76 14.20 -1.46 -13.28
N LEU A 77 14.58 -0.99 -12.10
CA LEU A 77 15.69 -0.05 -11.92
C LEU A 77 17.02 -0.65 -12.40
N ASP A 78 17.28 -1.92 -12.05
CA ASP A 78 18.48 -2.64 -12.47
C ASP A 78 18.60 -2.71 -13.99
N ARG A 79 17.49 -3.01 -14.69
CA ARG A 79 17.48 -3.11 -16.16
C ARG A 79 17.60 -1.75 -16.85
N LEU A 80 17.03 -0.71 -16.25
CA LEU A 80 17.24 0.67 -16.72
C LEU A 80 18.71 1.07 -16.60
N GLU A 81 19.40 0.65 -15.53
CA GLU A 81 20.84 0.89 -15.36
C GLU A 81 21.66 0.09 -16.37
N GLU A 82 21.31 -1.17 -16.65
CA GLU A 82 21.97 -1.94 -17.71
C GLU A 82 21.81 -1.30 -19.10
N LEU A 83 20.62 -0.79 -19.42
CA LEU A 83 20.38 -0.05 -20.65
C LEU A 83 21.26 1.20 -20.70
N ARG A 84 21.29 1.96 -19.61
CA ARG A 84 22.13 3.16 -19.49
C ARG A 84 23.61 2.86 -19.72
N LEU A 85 24.14 1.80 -19.12
CA LEU A 85 25.51 1.30 -19.34
C LEU A 85 25.76 0.92 -20.80
N GLY A 86 24.83 0.21 -21.43
CA GLY A 86 24.88 -0.11 -22.86
C GLY A 86 25.02 1.15 -23.71
N LEU A 87 24.16 2.14 -23.48
CA LEU A 87 24.17 3.41 -24.20
C LEU A 87 25.46 4.19 -24.00
N LEU A 88 25.98 4.24 -22.77
CA LEU A 88 27.26 4.90 -22.44
C LEU A 88 28.46 4.25 -23.14
N THR A 89 28.40 2.94 -23.39
CA THR A 89 29.44 2.19 -24.09
C THR A 89 29.27 2.20 -25.62
N GLY A 90 28.28 2.93 -26.13
CA GLY A 90 28.00 3.05 -27.56
C GLY A 90 27.23 1.87 -28.15
N SER A 91 26.69 0.98 -27.31
CA SER A 91 25.81 -0.10 -27.72
C SER A 91 24.34 0.29 -27.51
N PHE A 92 23.49 0.11 -28.51
CA PHE A 92 22.04 0.21 -28.35
C PHE A 92 21.46 -1.19 -28.27
N PRO A 93 21.28 -1.78 -27.06
CA PRO A 93 20.80 -3.15 -26.92
C PRO A 93 19.29 -3.23 -27.20
N VAL A 94 18.92 -3.31 -28.47
CA VAL A 94 17.52 -3.34 -28.94
C VAL A 94 16.71 -4.46 -28.26
N GLU A 95 17.31 -5.64 -28.10
CA GLU A 95 16.71 -6.77 -27.39
C GLU A 95 16.34 -6.43 -25.94
N LYS A 96 17.20 -5.68 -25.24
CA LYS A 96 16.94 -5.25 -23.86
C LYS A 96 15.82 -4.21 -23.78
N LEU A 97 15.67 -3.35 -24.78
CA LEU A 97 14.52 -2.44 -24.87
C LEU A 97 13.22 -3.21 -25.04
N HIS A 98 13.20 -4.24 -25.89
CA HIS A 98 12.03 -5.12 -26.03
C HIS A 98 11.71 -5.89 -24.75
N ASP A 99 12.72 -6.37 -24.03
CA ASP A 99 12.54 -7.02 -22.73
C ASP A 99 11.98 -6.08 -21.67
N LEU A 100 12.43 -4.83 -21.64
CA LEU A 100 11.90 -3.79 -20.77
C LEU A 100 10.41 -3.56 -21.03
N VAL A 101 10.01 -3.38 -22.29
CA VAL A 101 8.60 -3.15 -22.67
C VAL A 101 7.72 -4.33 -22.24
N ARG A 102 8.13 -5.57 -22.52
CA ARG A 102 7.36 -6.77 -22.12
C ARG A 102 7.15 -6.84 -20.61
N MET A 103 8.19 -6.55 -19.84
CA MET A 103 8.13 -6.60 -18.40
C MET A 103 7.22 -5.50 -17.82
N VAL A 104 7.31 -4.27 -18.34
CA VAL A 104 6.43 -3.17 -17.94
C VAL A 104 4.97 -3.53 -18.20
N GLN A 105 4.67 -4.15 -19.36
CA GLN A 105 3.31 -4.60 -19.70
C GLN A 105 2.78 -5.67 -18.73
N VAL A 106 3.58 -6.69 -18.41
CA VAL A 106 3.21 -7.75 -17.45
C VAL A 106 2.96 -7.17 -16.04
N GLN A 107 3.74 -6.17 -15.64
CA GLN A 107 3.65 -5.61 -14.30
C GLN A 107 2.45 -4.66 -14.13
N ARG A 108 1.98 -4.01 -15.21
CA ARG A 108 0.78 -3.14 -15.19
C ARG A 108 -0.49 -3.87 -14.74
N GLU A 109 -0.61 -5.17 -15.00
CA GLU A 109 -1.82 -5.95 -14.65
C GLU A 109 -2.07 -6.08 -13.13
N ASN A 110 -1.08 -5.76 -12.28
CA ASN A 110 -1.14 -6.01 -10.84
C ASN A 110 -0.83 -4.76 -9.99
N LEU A 111 -1.13 -3.56 -10.49
CA LEU A 111 -0.79 -2.29 -9.83
C LEU A 111 -2.01 -1.48 -9.41
N ASP A 112 -2.09 -1.21 -8.10
CA ASP A 112 -3.13 -0.40 -7.47
C ASP A 112 -2.66 1.07 -7.21
N ASP A 113 -1.37 1.37 -7.40
CA ASP A 113 -0.80 2.70 -7.15
C ASP A 113 -0.79 3.54 -8.45
N PRO A 114 -1.58 4.63 -8.53
CA PRO A 114 -1.68 5.46 -9.72
C PRO A 114 -0.37 6.20 -10.06
N ARG A 115 0.45 6.58 -9.06
CA ARG A 115 1.73 7.26 -9.33
C ARG A 115 2.74 6.31 -9.96
N LEU A 116 2.72 5.05 -9.53
CA LEU A 116 3.57 4.03 -10.12
C LEU A 116 3.13 3.69 -11.55
N GLN A 117 1.81 3.67 -11.81
CA GLN A 117 1.29 3.53 -13.16
C GLN A 117 1.79 4.65 -14.09
N GLU A 118 1.71 5.91 -13.66
CA GLU A 118 2.22 7.06 -14.45
C GLU A 118 3.70 6.91 -14.82
N VAL A 119 4.54 6.48 -13.87
CA VAL A 119 5.99 6.27 -14.12
C VAL A 119 6.22 5.16 -15.13
N LEU A 120 5.49 4.04 -15.01
CA LEU A 120 5.60 2.94 -15.96
C LEU A 120 5.15 3.34 -17.37
N ASP A 121 4.15 4.21 -17.47
CA ASP A 121 3.66 4.72 -18.75
C ASP A 121 4.70 5.61 -19.44
N GLU A 122 5.39 6.45 -18.67
CA GLU A 122 6.50 7.25 -19.20
C GLU A 122 7.66 6.36 -19.68
N ILE A 123 8.01 5.33 -18.90
CA ILE A 123 9.05 4.37 -19.27
C ILE A 123 8.69 3.64 -20.57
N ASP A 124 7.45 3.14 -20.68
CA ASP A 124 6.97 2.43 -21.87
C ASP A 124 6.96 3.33 -23.11
N LEU A 125 6.41 4.54 -22.99
CA LEU A 125 6.40 5.51 -24.08
C LEU A 125 7.82 5.80 -24.58
N ARG A 126 8.76 6.02 -23.65
CA ARG A 126 10.15 6.33 -24.02
C ARG A 126 10.85 5.14 -24.66
N ALA A 127 10.63 3.93 -24.15
CA ALA A 127 11.18 2.71 -24.73
C ALA A 127 10.66 2.48 -26.17
N GLN A 128 9.36 2.68 -26.40
CA GLN A 128 8.76 2.56 -27.73
C GLN A 128 9.31 3.61 -28.72
N VAL A 129 9.46 4.86 -28.28
CA VAL A 129 10.09 5.91 -29.09
C VAL A 129 11.52 5.53 -29.45
N GLU A 130 12.28 4.96 -28.51
CA GLU A 130 13.66 4.59 -28.75
C GLU A 130 13.78 3.41 -29.72
N ILE A 131 12.91 2.40 -29.59
CA ILE A 131 12.78 1.32 -30.58
C ILE A 131 12.46 1.90 -31.96
N ALA A 132 11.50 2.83 -32.06
CA ALA A 132 11.13 3.45 -33.31
C ALA A 132 12.31 4.19 -33.97
N LYS A 133 13.10 4.95 -33.19
CA LYS A 133 14.32 5.62 -33.70
C LYS A 133 15.32 4.65 -34.30
N LEU A 134 15.52 3.48 -33.66
CA LEU A 134 16.44 2.45 -34.15
C LEU A 134 15.93 1.79 -35.43
N THR A 135 14.61 1.60 -35.56
CA THR A 135 14.01 1.00 -36.75
C THR A 135 13.87 1.96 -37.94
N SER A 136 13.72 3.27 -37.70
CA SER A 136 13.64 4.29 -38.76
C SER A 136 15.00 4.87 -39.18
N GLY A 137 16.02 4.75 -38.34
CA GLY A 137 17.38 5.24 -38.62
C GLY A 137 18.35 4.19 -39.16
N GLY A 138 17.89 2.96 -39.42
CA GLY A 138 18.66 1.86 -39.99
C GLY A 138 18.55 1.73 -41.50
#